data_AF-A0A538SEE9-F1
#
_entry.id   AF-A0A538SEE9-F1
#
_cell.length_a   1.000
_cell.length_b   1.000
_cell.length_c   1.000
_cell.angle_alpha   90.00
_cell.angle_beta   90.00
_cell.angle_gamma   90.00
#
_symmetry.space_group_name_H-M   'P 1'
#
loop_
_entity.id
_entity.type
_entity.pdbx_description
1 polymer ?
#
loop_
_entity_poly.entity_id
_entity_poly.type
_entity_poly.pdbx_seq_one_letter_code
_entity_poly.pdbx_strand_id
1 'polypeptide(L)'
;MKKVLAGLGAALLLFVVGLAVYVASRQHLKFSVPLPAVAAATDPAVVERGRYVVRNLASCPICHGDPKQMERAQAGEEVPLSGGFEFNIPPGKFYPSNITPDPETGIGRFSDGEIARAALRRGA
;
A
#
# COMPACT_ATOMS: atom_id res chain seq x y z
N MET A 1 -37.10 -35.38 -9.99
CA MET A 1 -35.67 -35.06 -9.77
C MET A 1 -35.07 -34.14 -10.84
N LYS A 2 -35.14 -34.46 -12.15
CA LYS A 2 -34.55 -33.63 -13.22
C LYS A 2 -35.00 -32.15 -13.23
N LYS A 3 -36.29 -31.87 -13.00
CA LYS A 3 -36.82 -30.49 -12.92
C LYS A 3 -36.31 -29.69 -11.71
N VAL A 4 -36.08 -30.38 -10.58
CA VAL A 4 -35.53 -29.77 -9.35
C VAL A 4 -34.04 -29.47 -9.54
N LEU A 5 -33.28 -30.39 -10.14
CA LEU A 5 -31.88 -30.18 -10.51
C LEU A 5 -31.70 -29.03 -11.52
N ALA A 6 -32.59 -28.94 -12.51
CA ALA A 6 -32.59 -27.83 -13.47
C ALA A 6 -32.91 -26.48 -12.79
N GLY A 7 -33.86 -26.46 -11.86
CA GLY A 7 -34.20 -25.26 -11.07
C GLY A 7 -33.04 -24.80 -10.17
N LEU A 8 -32.38 -25.72 -9.48
CA LEU A 8 -31.20 -25.42 -8.66
C LEU A 8 -30.02 -24.91 -9.50
N GLY A 9 -29.78 -25.52 -10.66
CA GLY A 9 -28.74 -25.07 -11.60
C GLY A 9 -29.00 -23.65 -12.12
N ALA A 10 -30.25 -23.34 -12.48
CA ALA A 10 -30.62 -21.99 -12.93
C ALA A 10 -30.48 -20.95 -11.81
N ALA A 11 -30.87 -21.29 -10.57
CA ALA A 11 -30.72 -20.41 -9.42
C ALA A 11 -29.24 -20.13 -9.09
N LEU A 12 -28.40 -21.18 -9.11
CA LEU A 12 -26.96 -21.03 -8.90
C LEU A 12 -26.31 -20.17 -9.99
N LEU A 13 -26.70 -20.37 -11.25
CA LEU A 13 -26.18 -19.60 -12.37
C LEU A 13 -26.58 -18.12 -12.27
N LEU A 14 -27.85 -17.84 -11.91
CA LEU A 14 -28.32 -16.46 -11.64
C LEU A 14 -27.55 -15.81 -10.50
N PHE A 15 -27.27 -16.56 -9.42
CA PHE A 15 -26.49 -16.06 -8.30
C PHE A 15 -25.05 -15.72 -8.72
N VAL A 16 -24.37 -16.61 -9.45
CA VAL A 16 -23.00 -16.40 -9.92
C VAL A 16 -22.92 -15.20 -10.87
N VAL A 17 -23.87 -15.09 -11.80
CA VAL A 17 -23.95 -13.93 -12.71
C VAL A 17 -24.21 -12.64 -11.93
N GLY A 18 -25.14 -12.65 -10.97
CA GLY A 18 -25.43 -11.51 -10.12
C GLY A 18 -24.22 -11.07 -9.29
N LEU A 19 -23.48 -12.03 -8.72
CA LEU A 19 -22.24 -11.76 -7.99
C LEU A 19 -21.14 -11.20 -8.90
N ALA A 20 -20.96 -11.78 -10.09
CA ALA A 20 -19.98 -11.29 -11.07
C ALA A 20 -20.29 -9.85 -11.51
N VAL A 21 -21.56 -9.53 -11.80
CA VAL A 21 -22.01 -8.18 -12.13
C VAL A 21 -21.80 -7.23 -10.95
N TYR A 22 -22.15 -7.65 -9.73
CA TYR A 22 -21.93 -6.86 -8.53
C TYR A 22 -20.45 -6.54 -8.34
N VAL A 23 -19.56 -7.54 -8.36
CA VAL A 23 -18.11 -7.35 -8.25
C VAL A 23 -17.60 -6.44 -9.37
N ALA A 24 -18.00 -6.69 -10.61
CA ALA A 24 -17.59 -5.89 -11.76
C ALA A 24 -18.00 -4.42 -11.63
N SER A 25 -19.18 -4.16 -11.06
CA SER A 25 -19.70 -2.81 -10.85
C SER A 25 -19.05 -2.06 -9.67
N ARG A 26 -18.47 -2.78 -8.70
CA ARG A 26 -17.97 -2.20 -7.44
C ARG A 26 -16.44 -2.22 -7.31
N GLN A 27 -15.73 -3.05 -8.07
CA GLN A 27 -14.28 -3.22 -7.96
C GLN A 27 -13.45 -1.97 -8.27
N HIS A 28 -14.00 -0.99 -9.01
CA HIS A 28 -13.31 0.24 -9.39
C HIS A 28 -13.89 1.51 -8.75
N LEU A 29 -14.61 1.37 -7.64
CA LEU A 29 -15.09 2.54 -6.90
C LEU A 29 -13.91 3.37 -6.39
N LYS A 30 -13.78 4.57 -6.95
CA LYS A 30 -12.82 5.58 -6.48
C LYS A 30 -13.51 6.47 -5.46
N PHE A 31 -13.00 6.46 -4.23
CA PHE A 31 -13.42 7.40 -3.20
C PHE A 31 -12.56 8.65 -3.31
N SER A 32 -13.13 9.76 -3.79
CA SER A 32 -12.44 11.06 -3.82
C SER A 32 -12.49 11.70 -2.43
N VAL A 33 -11.61 11.27 -1.55
CA VAL A 33 -11.35 12.02 -0.31
C VAL A 33 -10.51 13.24 -0.71
N PRO A 34 -10.77 14.45 -0.20
CA PRO A 34 -9.87 15.59 -0.37
C PRO A 34 -8.48 15.28 0.20
N LEU A 35 -7.43 15.87 -0.37
CA LEU A 35 -6.10 15.78 0.23
C LEU A 35 -6.10 16.57 1.55
N PRO A 36 -5.42 16.07 2.60
CA PRO A 36 -5.24 16.85 3.80
C PRO A 36 -4.45 18.12 3.45
N ALA A 37 -4.91 19.27 3.95
CA ALA A 37 -4.22 20.54 3.81
C ALA A 37 -3.06 20.59 4.82
N VAL A 38 -1.97 19.91 4.49
CA VAL A 38 -0.74 19.86 5.28
C VAL A 38 0.43 20.33 4.44
N ALA A 39 1.42 20.91 5.12
CA ALA A 39 2.70 21.29 4.53
C ALA A 39 3.83 20.65 5.36
N ALA A 40 4.92 20.28 4.72
CA ALA A 40 6.08 19.73 5.39
C ALA A 40 6.66 20.77 6.36
N ALA A 41 6.95 20.31 7.58
CA ALA A 41 7.68 21.13 8.54
C ALA A 41 9.14 21.26 8.08
N THR A 42 9.68 22.47 8.15
CA THR A 42 11.10 22.75 7.88
C THR A 42 11.95 22.78 9.14
N ASP A 43 11.33 22.74 10.32
CA ASP A 43 12.02 22.67 11.61
C ASP A 43 12.83 21.36 11.70
N PRO A 44 14.17 21.44 11.86
CA PRO A 44 15.02 20.26 11.99
C PRO A 44 14.58 19.30 13.08
N ALA A 45 14.05 19.79 14.21
CA ALA A 45 13.58 18.94 15.30
C ALA A 45 12.34 18.11 14.91
N VAL A 46 11.46 18.69 14.08
CA VAL A 46 10.27 18.00 13.56
C VAL A 46 10.67 17.00 12.47
N VAL A 47 11.59 17.38 11.58
CA VAL A 47 12.14 16.49 10.55
C VAL A 47 12.82 15.29 11.19
N GLU A 48 13.62 15.50 12.23
CA GLU A 48 14.31 14.45 12.97
C GLU A 48 13.33 13.50 13.68
N ARG A 49 12.27 14.05 14.27
CA ARG A 49 11.18 13.23 14.84
C ARG A 49 10.50 12.39 13.76
N GLY A 50 10.20 12.97 12.61
CA GLY A 50 9.61 12.25 11.47
C GLY A 50 10.50 11.11 10.99
N ARG A 51 11.81 11.39 10.88
CA ARG A 51 12.84 10.39 10.56
C ARG A 51 12.82 9.25 11.58
N TYR A 52 12.81 9.55 12.87
CA TYR A 52 12.71 8.52 13.92
C TYR A 52 11.45 7.65 13.79
N VAL A 53 10.30 8.26 13.54
CA VAL A 53 9.02 7.54 13.35
C VAL A 53 9.11 6.58 12.17
N VAL A 54 9.52 7.07 10.99
CA VAL A 54 9.61 6.27 9.75
C VAL A 54 10.56 5.09 9.91
N ARG A 55 11.70 5.32 10.56
CA ARG A 55 12.76 4.31 10.66
C ARG A 55 12.50 3.27 11.75
N ASN A 56 11.97 3.69 12.91
CA ASN A 56 11.97 2.85 14.11
C ASN A 56 10.57 2.46 14.60
N LEU A 57 9.60 3.39 14.58
CA LEU A 57 8.26 3.14 15.14
C LEU A 57 7.32 2.52 14.10
N ALA A 58 7.33 3.08 12.89
CA ALA A 58 6.57 2.58 11.76
C ALA A 58 7.32 1.48 10.98
N SER A 59 8.62 1.33 11.24
CA SER A 59 9.49 0.30 10.67
C SER A 59 9.38 0.18 9.14
N CYS A 60 9.25 1.31 8.44
CA CYS A 60 9.16 1.36 6.97
C CYS A 60 10.30 0.59 6.26
N PRO A 61 11.56 0.57 6.76
CA PRO A 61 12.63 -0.22 6.16
C PRO A 61 12.34 -1.72 6.05
N ILE A 62 11.46 -2.28 6.90
CA ILE A 62 11.15 -3.71 6.87
C ILE A 62 10.57 -4.13 5.53
N CYS A 63 9.71 -3.30 4.93
CA CYS A 63 9.10 -3.60 3.63
C CYS A 63 9.76 -2.80 2.51
N HIS A 64 10.09 -1.53 2.75
CA HIS A 64 10.63 -0.68 1.69
C HIS A 64 12.15 -0.71 1.58
N GLY A 65 12.87 -1.42 2.46
CA GLY A 65 14.32 -1.59 2.39
C GLY A 65 14.75 -2.84 1.61
N ASP A 66 16.03 -2.89 1.22
CA ASP A 66 16.64 -4.12 0.71
C ASP A 66 16.71 -5.18 1.83
N PRO A 67 16.14 -6.38 1.64
CA PRO A 67 16.26 -7.50 2.58
C PRO A 67 17.70 -7.79 3.05
N LYS A 68 18.70 -7.56 2.19
CA LYS A 68 20.13 -7.73 2.52
C LYS A 68 20.66 -6.69 3.51
N GLN A 69 19.95 -5.58 3.68
CA GLN A 69 20.31 -4.49 4.58
C GLN A 69 19.46 -4.49 5.85
N MET A 70 18.64 -5.53 6.08
CA MET A 70 17.72 -5.58 7.22
C MET A 70 18.42 -5.57 8.57
N GLU A 71 19.58 -6.22 8.69
CA GLU A 71 20.38 -6.18 9.92
C GLU A 71 20.84 -4.76 10.23
N ARG A 72 21.28 -4.01 9.21
CA ARG A 72 21.67 -2.59 9.34
C ARG A 72 20.48 -1.72 9.73
N ALA A 73 19.34 -1.93 9.07
CA ALA A 73 18.11 -1.22 9.40
C ALA A 73 17.66 -1.46 10.85
N GLN A 74 17.76 -2.70 11.34
CA GLN A 74 17.43 -3.07 12.72
C GLN A 74 18.45 -2.53 13.73
N ALA A 75 19.71 -2.36 13.32
CA ALA A 75 20.73 -1.66 14.10
C ALA A 75 20.54 -0.13 14.14
N GLY A 76 19.49 0.40 13.48
CA GLY A 76 19.18 1.82 13.43
C GLY A 76 19.95 2.60 12.36
N GLU A 77 20.66 1.90 11.47
CA GLU A 77 21.34 2.54 10.34
C GLU A 77 20.35 2.96 9.25
N GLU A 78 20.72 4.00 8.51
CA GLU A 78 19.93 4.46 7.39
C GLU A 78 20.15 3.58 6.16
N VAL A 79 19.06 2.97 5.71
CA VAL A 79 18.98 2.20 4.47
C VAL A 79 18.05 2.91 3.48
N PRO A 80 18.32 2.88 2.17
CA PRO A 80 17.39 3.38 1.16
C PRO A 80 16.02 2.70 1.28
N LEU A 81 14.95 3.47 1.14
CA LEU A 81 13.58 2.95 1.12
C LEU A 81 13.12 2.71 -0.33
N SER A 82 13.94 2.00 -1.10
CA SER A 82 13.78 1.83 -2.54
C SER A 82 12.67 0.86 -2.95
N GLY A 83 12.17 0.03 -2.04
CA GLY A 83 11.19 -1.00 -2.36
C GLY A 83 11.63 -1.93 -3.50
N GLY A 84 10.67 -2.56 -4.16
CA GLY A 84 10.89 -3.41 -5.33
C GLY A 84 11.38 -4.83 -5.02
N PHE A 85 11.63 -5.15 -3.76
CA PHE A 85 12.09 -6.46 -3.33
C PHE A 85 10.93 -7.42 -3.07
N GLU A 86 11.15 -8.70 -3.35
CA GLU A 86 10.16 -9.74 -3.14
C GLU A 86 9.99 -10.05 -1.65
N PHE A 87 8.77 -9.86 -1.13
CA PHE A 87 8.33 -10.37 0.16
C PHE A 87 7.38 -11.54 -0.05
N ASN A 88 7.78 -12.72 0.41
CA ASN A 88 6.94 -13.91 0.33
C ASN A 88 5.94 -13.92 1.50
N ILE A 89 4.66 -13.70 1.20
CA ILE A 89 3.57 -13.69 2.18
C ILE A 89 2.51 -14.67 1.68
N PRO A 90 2.49 -15.93 2.14
CA PRO A 90 1.55 -16.94 1.67
C PRO A 90 0.09 -16.43 1.70
N PRO A 91 -0.68 -16.62 0.62
CA PRO A 91 -0.42 -17.45 -0.56
C PRO A 91 0.30 -16.74 -1.74
N GLY A 92 0.84 -15.53 -1.56
CA GLY A 92 1.35 -14.71 -2.66
C GLY A 92 2.71 -14.04 -2.41
N LYS A 93 3.11 -13.23 -3.39
CA LYS A 93 4.32 -12.39 -3.33
C LYS A 93 3.89 -10.94 -3.32
N PHE A 94 4.53 -10.14 -2.49
CA PHE A 94 4.31 -8.71 -2.40
C PHE A 94 5.60 -7.97 -2.79
N TYR A 95 5.46 -6.89 -3.54
CA TYR A 95 6.57 -6.04 -3.96
C TYR A 95 6.27 -4.61 -3.49
N PRO A 96 6.85 -4.16 -2.37
CA PRO A 96 6.64 -2.83 -1.82
C PRO A 96 7.10 -1.74 -2.80
N SER A 97 6.41 -0.61 -2.87
CA SER A 97 6.77 0.49 -3.77
C SER A 97 8.07 1.20 -3.37
N ASN A 98 8.70 1.91 -4.29
CA ASN A 98 9.81 2.81 -3.97
C ASN A 98 9.28 4.10 -3.33
N ILE A 99 9.77 4.43 -2.12
CA ILE A 99 9.38 5.65 -1.39
C ILE A 99 10.57 6.58 -1.14
N THR A 100 11.61 6.46 -1.96
CA THR A 100 12.73 7.42 -1.98
C THR A 100 12.28 8.76 -2.60
N PRO A 101 13.06 9.84 -2.38
CA PRO A 101 12.82 11.14 -3.04
C PRO A 101 13.05 11.15 -4.56
N ASP A 102 13.28 9.99 -5.19
CA ASP A 102 13.48 9.90 -6.63
C ASP A 102 12.22 10.36 -7.39
N PRO A 103 12.34 11.26 -8.40
CA PRO A 103 11.18 11.84 -9.06
C PRO A 103 10.54 10.93 -10.12
N GLU A 104 11.24 9.90 -10.61
CA GLU A 104 10.75 9.01 -11.68
C GLU A 104 10.17 7.71 -11.12
N THR A 105 10.87 7.15 -10.13
CA THR A 105 10.60 5.83 -9.58
C THR A 105 10.11 5.90 -8.14
N GLY A 106 10.32 7.01 -7.43
CA GLY A 106 9.93 7.21 -6.03
C GLY A 106 8.79 8.22 -5.84
N ILE A 107 8.75 8.84 -4.66
CA ILE A 107 7.72 9.82 -4.27
C ILE A 107 8.19 11.27 -4.44
N GLY A 108 9.28 11.52 -5.17
CA GLY A 108 9.89 12.85 -5.30
C GLY A 108 8.99 13.93 -5.92
N ARG A 109 7.92 13.52 -6.62
CA ARG A 109 6.92 14.42 -7.22
C ARG A 109 5.64 14.56 -6.42
N PHE A 110 5.51 13.85 -5.29
CA PHE A 110 4.28 13.87 -4.49
C PHE A 110 4.22 15.18 -3.70
N SER A 111 3.04 15.79 -3.65
CA SER A 111 2.75 16.89 -2.73
C SER A 111 2.69 16.39 -1.29
N ASP A 112 2.84 17.29 -0.32
CA ASP A 112 2.75 16.96 1.12
C ASP A 112 1.41 16.30 1.49
N GLY A 113 0.32 16.72 0.85
CA GLY A 113 -0.99 16.09 1.02
C GLY A 113 -1.05 14.66 0.48
N GLU A 114 -0.34 14.37 -0.62
CA GLU A 114 -0.24 13.03 -1.20
C GLU A 114 0.63 12.12 -0.35
N ILE A 115 1.78 12.62 0.14
CA ILE A 115 2.65 11.91 1.08
C ILE A 115 1.88 11.59 2.36
N ALA A 116 1.18 12.57 2.95
CA ALA A 116 0.39 12.35 4.16
C ALA A 116 -0.73 11.32 3.95
N ARG A 117 -1.38 11.31 2.77
CA ARG A 117 -2.38 10.29 2.45
C ARG A 117 -1.75 8.89 2.36
N ALA A 118 -0.65 8.76 1.64
CA ALA A 118 0.06 7.50 1.44
C ALA A 118 0.64 6.95 2.76
N ALA A 119 1.02 7.83 3.68
CA ALA A 119 1.51 7.42 5.00
C ALA A 119 0.38 7.04 5.99
N LEU A 120 -0.80 7.70 5.92
CA LEU A 120 -1.80 7.64 7.00
C LEU A 120 -3.03 6.77 6.73
N ARG A 121 -3.41 6.49 5.48
CA ARG A 121 -4.72 5.85 5.19
C ARG A 121 -4.67 4.57 4.37
N ARG A 122 -3.64 4.39 3.55
CA ARG A 122 -3.37 3.18 2.78
C ARG A 122 -1.88 3.18 2.52
N GLY A 123 -1.16 2.12 2.93
CA GLY A 123 0.15 1.84 2.36
C GLY A 123 0.06 1.96 0.83
N ALA A 124 1.10 2.53 0.24
CA ALA A 124 1.21 2.93 -1.17
C ALA A 124 0.40 2.06 -2.15
#